data_AF-A0A015L5R9-F1
#
_entry.id   AF-A0A015L5R9-F1
#
_cell.length_a   1.000
_cell.length_b   1.000
_cell.length_c   1.000
_cell.angle_alpha   90.00
_cell.angle_beta   90.00
_cell.angle_gamma   90.00
#
_symmetry.space_group_name_H-M   'P 1'
#
loop_
_entity.id
_entity.type
_entity.pdbx_description
1 polymer ?
#
loop_
_entity_poly.entity_id
_entity_poly.type
_entity_poly.pdbx_seq_one_letter_code
_entity_poly.pdbx_strand_id
1 'polypeptide(L)'
;MDQIKLSDDVFEQIKDFNNYYLTGEQLSLIDKLITDKKLKNRYRNYGLCKDCMQPRTGALYCRSCVSNHFQQNFKNWTSGNHDVDEFIQKVQLNAKNNNQIIEWIEYDKFEDVEYLAKGDLELLLKQFGKMVLGE
;
A
#
# COMPACT_ATOMS: atom_id res chain seq x y z
N MET A 1 -7.88 2.77 -11.62
CA MET A 1 -6.67 2.83 -12.47
C MET A 1 -6.08 1.44 -12.46
N ASP A 2 -6.13 0.75 -13.59
CA ASP A 2 -5.68 -0.63 -13.69
C ASP A 2 -4.19 -0.70 -13.32
N GLN A 3 -3.89 -1.45 -12.27
CA GLN A 3 -2.51 -1.70 -11.89
C GLN A 3 -1.95 -2.67 -12.92
N ILE A 4 -0.97 -2.21 -13.70
CA ILE A 4 -0.22 -3.07 -14.62
C ILE A 4 0.49 -4.12 -13.76
N LYS A 5 0.26 -5.40 -14.07
CA LYS A 5 0.81 -6.57 -13.36
C LYS A 5 1.49 -7.50 -14.37
N LEU A 6 2.50 -8.23 -13.91
CA LEU A 6 3.05 -9.37 -14.62
C LEU A 6 2.01 -10.49 -14.65
N SER A 7 1.97 -11.23 -15.76
CA SER A 7 1.24 -12.49 -15.84
C SER A 7 1.97 -13.60 -15.08
N ASP A 8 1.22 -14.63 -14.68
CA ASP A 8 1.77 -15.78 -13.97
C ASP A 8 2.85 -16.49 -14.79
N ASP A 9 2.68 -16.59 -16.11
CA ASP A 9 3.68 -17.18 -17.02
C ASP A 9 5.02 -16.43 -17.03
N VAL A 10 4.98 -15.09 -16.92
CA VAL A 10 6.18 -14.28 -16.86
C VAL A 10 6.85 -14.43 -15.49
N PHE A 11 6.04 -14.45 -14.43
CA PHE A 11 6.52 -14.68 -13.07
C PHE A 11 7.27 -16.01 -12.96
N GLU A 12 6.67 -17.12 -13.42
CA GLU A 12 7.26 -18.46 -13.31
C GLU A 12 8.66 -18.55 -13.95
N GLN A 13 8.91 -17.76 -15.00
CA GLN A 13 10.21 -17.72 -15.68
C GLN A 13 11.29 -16.92 -14.94
N ILE A 14 10.91 -15.99 -14.07
CA ILE A 14 11.85 -15.03 -13.45
C ILE A 14 11.86 -15.09 -11.92
N LYS A 15 11.04 -15.95 -11.30
CA LYS A 15 10.84 -16.03 -9.85
C LYS A 15 12.11 -16.37 -9.07
N ASP A 16 13.00 -17.16 -9.67
CA ASP A 16 14.23 -17.64 -9.03
C ASP A 16 15.43 -16.71 -9.27
N PHE A 17 15.25 -15.63 -10.03
CA PHE A 17 16.33 -14.70 -10.33
C PHE A 17 16.59 -13.77 -9.16
N ASN A 18 17.86 -13.60 -8.83
CA ASN A 18 18.29 -12.58 -7.88
C ASN A 18 18.40 -11.23 -8.63
N ASN A 19 17.48 -10.31 -8.34
CA ASN A 19 17.46 -9.00 -9.00
C ASN A 19 18.72 -8.15 -8.76
N TYR A 20 19.52 -8.44 -7.72
CA TYR A 20 20.79 -7.75 -7.46
C TYR A 20 21.97 -8.33 -8.26
N TYR A 21 21.84 -9.56 -8.77
CA TYR A 21 22.91 -10.29 -9.44
C TYR A 21 22.43 -10.93 -10.75
N LEU A 22 21.79 -10.14 -11.61
CA LEU A 22 21.33 -10.61 -12.92
C LEU A 22 22.49 -10.78 -13.90
N THR A 23 22.55 -11.93 -14.58
CA THR A 23 23.46 -12.14 -15.71
C THR A 23 22.99 -11.41 -16.97
N GLY A 24 23.88 -11.24 -17.96
CA GLY A 24 23.50 -10.65 -19.26
C GLY A 24 22.38 -11.42 -19.97
N GLU A 25 22.35 -12.75 -19.85
CA GLU A 25 21.30 -13.59 -20.41
C GLU A 25 19.96 -13.38 -19.70
N GLN A 26 19.97 -13.34 -18.36
CA GLN A 26 18.78 -13.07 -17.55
C GLN A 26 18.22 -11.67 -17.86
N LEU A 27 19.08 -10.66 -18.01
CA LEU A 27 18.67 -9.30 -18.39
C LEU A 27 17.99 -9.29 -19.77
N SER A 28 18.56 -10.01 -20.75
CA SER A 28 17.99 -10.14 -22.09
C SER A 28 16.63 -10.84 -22.07
N LEU A 29 16.48 -11.89 -21.24
CA LEU A 29 15.20 -12.57 -21.05
C LEU A 29 14.16 -11.64 -20.42
N ILE A 30 14.51 -10.92 -19.35
CA ILE A 30 13.62 -9.95 -18.70
C ILE A 30 13.20 -8.85 -19.68
N ASP A 31 14.12 -8.34 -20.50
CA ASP A 31 13.82 -7.32 -21.51
C ASP A 31 12.80 -7.78 -22.56
N LYS A 32 12.79 -9.09 -22.87
CA LYS A 32 11.82 -9.71 -23.78
C LYS A 32 10.48 -9.97 -23.10
N LEU A 33 10.49 -10.48 -21.87
CA LEU A 33 9.27 -10.86 -21.14
C LEU A 33 8.49 -9.64 -20.62
N ILE A 34 9.19 -8.62 -20.13
CA ILE A 34 8.59 -7.43 -19.52
C ILE A 34 8.73 -6.24 -20.50
N THR A 35 7.70 -6.06 -21.32
CA THR A 35 7.62 -4.96 -22.29
C THR A 35 7.35 -3.62 -21.61
N ASP A 36 6.56 -3.60 -20.54
CA ASP A 36 6.28 -2.37 -19.80
C ASP A 36 7.54 -1.84 -19.09
N LYS A 37 7.96 -0.64 -19.50
CA LYS A 37 9.18 0.01 -18.99
C LYS A 37 9.11 0.28 -17.49
N LYS A 38 7.93 0.58 -16.94
CA LYS A 38 7.77 0.87 -15.50
C LYS A 38 7.91 -0.41 -14.68
N LEU A 39 7.26 -1.50 -15.08
CA LEU A 39 7.38 -2.81 -14.42
C LEU A 39 8.80 -3.34 -14.48
N LYS A 40 9.44 -3.22 -15.63
CA LYS A 40 10.84 -3.61 -15.80
C LYS A 40 11.78 -2.84 -14.87
N ASN A 41 11.64 -1.51 -14.78
CA ASN A 41 12.43 -0.71 -13.86
C ASN A 41 12.16 -1.08 -12.39
N ARG A 42 10.90 -1.32 -12.03
CA ARG A 42 10.54 -1.80 -10.69
C ARG A 42 11.18 -3.13 -10.35
N TYR A 43 11.12 -4.09 -11.26
CA TYR A 43 11.72 -5.41 -11.06
C TYR A 43 13.24 -5.31 -10.86
N ARG A 44 13.93 -4.52 -11.71
CA ARG A 44 15.38 -4.32 -11.59
C ARG A 44 15.77 -3.65 -10.27
N ASN A 45 15.04 -2.61 -9.87
CA ASN A 45 15.39 -1.81 -8.70
C ASN A 45 15.00 -2.48 -7.37
N TYR A 46 13.87 -3.17 -7.32
CA TYR A 46 13.25 -3.61 -6.07
C TYR A 46 12.91 -5.10 -6.04
N GLY A 47 13.08 -5.82 -7.14
CA GLY A 47 12.73 -7.22 -7.26
C GLY A 47 11.23 -7.49 -7.14
N LEU A 48 10.90 -8.76 -6.88
CA LEU A 48 9.54 -9.24 -6.68
C LEU A 48 9.11 -9.11 -5.21
N CYS A 49 7.82 -8.83 -5.00
CA CYS A 49 7.18 -9.02 -3.73
C CYS A 49 7.02 -10.52 -3.45
N LYS A 50 7.30 -10.95 -2.21
CA LYS A 50 7.18 -12.36 -1.82
C LYS A 50 5.72 -12.82 -1.69
N ASP A 51 4.80 -11.89 -1.43
CA ASP A 51 3.41 -12.24 -1.15
C ASP A 51 2.56 -12.25 -2.43
N CYS A 52 2.70 -11.24 -3.29
CA CYS A 52 1.89 -11.12 -4.50
C CYS A 52 2.63 -11.42 -5.81
N MET A 53 3.94 -11.71 -5.74
CA MET A 53 4.77 -12.04 -6.90
C MET A 53 4.86 -10.93 -7.98
N GLN A 54 4.47 -9.70 -7.64
CA GLN A 54 4.57 -8.54 -8.52
C GLN A 54 5.82 -7.70 -8.21
N PRO A 55 6.38 -6.97 -9.20
CA PRO A 55 7.47 -6.04 -8.96
C PRO A 55 7.10 -5.01 -7.90
N ARG A 56 7.96 -4.85 -6.89
CA ARG A 56 7.71 -3.90 -5.80
C ARG A 56 7.74 -2.46 -6.31
N THR A 57 7.10 -1.57 -5.56
CA THR A 57 7.09 -0.12 -5.86
C THR A 57 8.12 0.67 -5.06
N GLY A 58 8.75 0.04 -4.06
CA GLY A 58 9.89 0.53 -3.31
C GLY A 58 10.62 -0.64 -2.63
N ALA A 59 11.79 -0.40 -2.03
CA ALA A 59 12.66 -1.46 -1.49
C ALA A 59 11.93 -2.38 -0.49
N LEU A 60 11.16 -1.79 0.42
CA LEU A 60 10.36 -2.49 1.43
C LEU A 60 8.86 -2.21 1.26
N TYR A 61 8.43 -1.76 0.07
CA TYR A 61 7.06 -1.32 -0.17
C TYR A 61 6.45 -1.97 -1.42
N CYS A 62 5.39 -2.75 -1.21
CA CYS A 62 4.56 -3.28 -2.29
C CYS A 62 3.18 -2.63 -2.27
N ARG A 63 2.96 -1.64 -3.15
CA ARG A 63 1.69 -0.94 -3.25
C ARG A 63 0.50 -1.88 -3.49
N SER A 64 0.69 -2.94 -4.29
CA SER A 64 -0.37 -3.90 -4.57
C SER A 64 -0.82 -4.66 -3.31
N CYS A 65 0.13 -5.15 -2.50
CA CYS A 65 -0.19 -5.80 -1.23
C CYS A 65 -0.85 -4.83 -0.25
N VAL A 66 -0.30 -3.62 -0.11
CA VAL A 66 -0.83 -2.60 0.80
C VAL A 66 -2.24 -2.18 0.39
N SER A 67 -2.48 -1.93 -0.90
CA SER A 67 -3.83 -1.63 -1.40
C SER A 67 -4.80 -2.78 -1.15
N ASN A 68 -4.40 -4.03 -1.41
CA ASN A 68 -5.24 -5.20 -1.15
C ASN A 68 -5.59 -5.34 0.33
N HIS A 69 -4.61 -5.13 1.23
CA HIS A 69 -4.82 -5.16 2.67
C HIS A 69 -5.87 -4.12 3.09
N PHE A 70 -5.74 -2.88 2.62
CA PHE A 70 -6.72 -1.84 2.92
C PHE A 70 -8.11 -2.16 2.37
N GLN A 71 -8.22 -2.60 1.12
CA GLN A 71 -9.51 -2.98 0.51
C GLN A 71 -10.23 -4.07 1.30
N GLN A 72 -9.50 -5.06 1.81
CA GLN A 72 -10.08 -6.12 2.65
C GLN A 72 -10.57 -5.60 4.00
N ASN A 73 -9.96 -4.52 4.51
CA ASN A 73 -10.26 -3.95 5.82
C ASN A 73 -11.32 -2.83 5.79
N PHE A 74 -11.67 -2.26 4.63
CA PHE A 74 -12.65 -1.15 4.53
C PHE A 74 -14.03 -1.47 5.08
N LYS A 75 -14.40 -2.75 5.17
CA LYS A 75 -15.67 -3.19 5.78
C LYS A 75 -15.61 -3.34 7.31
N ASN A 76 -14.43 -3.25 7.91
CA ASN A 76 -14.21 -3.52 9.33
C ASN A 76 -14.17 -2.25 10.19
N TRP A 77 -14.25 -1.07 9.57
CA TRP A 77 -14.28 0.22 10.26
C TRP A 77 -15.11 1.20 9.43
N THR A 78 -15.67 2.21 10.10
CA THR A 78 -16.28 3.39 9.48
C THR A 78 -16.13 4.56 10.44
N SER A 79 -15.95 5.76 9.92
CA SER A 79 -16.03 6.98 10.73
C SER A 79 -17.47 7.40 11.06
N GLY A 80 -18.47 6.70 10.52
CA GLY A 80 -19.86 7.15 10.53
C GLY A 80 -20.13 8.33 9.58
N ASN A 81 -19.16 8.75 8.78
CA ASN A 81 -19.28 9.82 7.79
C ASN A 81 -18.75 9.32 6.43
N HIS A 82 -19.64 9.22 5.45
CA HIS A 82 -19.32 8.66 4.14
C HIS A 82 -18.21 9.42 3.40
N ASP A 83 -18.22 10.75 3.46
CA ASP A 83 -17.24 11.59 2.76
C ASP A 83 -15.83 11.43 3.36
N VAL A 84 -15.76 11.28 4.69
CA VAL A 84 -14.51 11.02 5.41
C VAL A 84 -13.99 9.62 5.08
N ASP A 85 -14.85 8.61 5.11
CA ASP A 85 -14.50 7.23 4.74
C ASP A 85 -13.97 7.17 3.30
N GLU A 86 -14.67 7.78 2.33
CA GLU A 86 -14.24 7.81 0.93
C GLU A 86 -12.86 8.48 0.79
N PHE A 87 -12.65 9.61 1.48
CA PHE A 87 -11.38 10.31 1.47
C PHE A 87 -10.24 9.44 1.99
N ILE A 88 -10.41 8.83 3.17
CA ILE A 88 -9.38 7.99 3.80
C ILE A 88 -9.07 6.78 2.92
N GLN A 89 -10.09 6.06 2.44
CA GLN A 89 -9.92 4.91 1.55
C GLN A 89 -9.15 5.31 0.28
N LYS A 90 -9.49 6.44 -0.34
CA LYS A 90 -8.81 6.95 -1.52
C LYS A 90 -7.34 7.28 -1.25
N VAL A 91 -7.01 7.86 -0.09
CA VAL A 91 -5.61 8.15 0.28
C VAL A 91 -4.85 6.84 0.50
N GLN A 92 -5.40 5.89 1.27
CA GLN A 92 -4.79 4.59 1.55
C GLN A 92 -4.48 3.80 0.26
N LEU A 93 -5.39 3.80 -0.73
CA LEU A 93 -5.15 3.15 -2.04
C LEU A 93 -4.11 3.88 -2.92
N ASN A 94 -3.86 5.16 -2.63
CA ASN A 94 -2.96 6.01 -3.41
C ASN A 94 -1.59 6.22 -2.79
N ALA A 95 -1.36 5.72 -1.58
CA ALA A 95 -0.06 5.75 -0.92
C ALA A 95 1.05 5.17 -1.81
N LYS A 96 2.19 5.86 -1.86
CA LYS A 96 3.36 5.46 -2.68
C LYS A 96 4.48 4.85 -1.86
N ASN A 97 4.44 5.01 -0.54
CA ASN A 97 5.36 4.47 0.44
C ASN A 97 4.66 4.41 1.81
N ASN A 98 5.34 3.86 2.82
CA ASN A 98 4.78 3.72 4.17
C ASN A 98 4.43 5.07 4.81
N ASN A 99 5.26 6.09 4.62
CA ASN A 99 5.09 7.42 5.19
C ASN A 99 3.88 8.20 4.61
N GLN A 100 3.27 7.70 3.54
CA GLN A 100 2.06 8.27 2.94
C GLN A 100 0.80 7.51 3.33
N ILE A 101 0.93 6.44 4.11
CA ILE A 101 -0.20 5.70 4.63
C ILE A 101 -0.81 6.52 5.77
N ILE A 102 -2.12 6.65 5.71
CA ILE A 102 -2.94 7.17 6.79
C ILE A 102 -3.61 5.99 7.48
N GLU A 103 -3.54 5.96 8.80
CA GLU A 103 -4.27 4.99 9.61
C GLU A 103 -5.53 5.63 10.20
N TRP A 104 -6.64 4.90 10.11
CA TRP A 104 -7.87 5.22 10.81
C TRP A 104 -7.90 4.45 12.13
N ILE A 105 -8.04 5.18 13.24
CA ILE A 105 -8.19 4.62 14.57
C ILE A 105 -9.53 5.09 15.11
N GLU A 106 -10.39 4.12 15.43
CA GLU A 106 -11.68 4.37 16.05
C GLU A 106 -11.50 4.97 17.44
N TYR A 107 -12.39 5.89 17.82
CA TYR A 107 -12.25 6.66 19.05
C TYR A 107 -12.19 5.79 20.31
N ASP A 108 -12.95 4.70 20.31
CA ASP A 108 -13.05 3.73 21.40
C ASP A 108 -11.77 2.90 21.62
N LYS A 109 -10.82 2.92 20.68
CA LYS A 109 -9.50 2.28 20.82
C LYS A 109 -8.46 3.15 21.52
N PHE A 110 -8.77 4.41 21.78
CA PHE A 110 -7.87 5.27 22.54
C PHE A 110 -8.03 5.00 24.05
N GLU A 111 -6.95 4.52 24.66
CA GLU A 111 -6.79 4.48 26.11
C GLU A 111 -6.23 5.82 26.60
N ASP A 112 -6.54 6.22 27.84
CA ASP A 112 -6.00 7.42 28.49
C ASP A 112 -6.23 8.76 27.75
N VAL A 113 -7.43 8.95 27.18
CA VAL A 113 -7.82 10.23 26.57
C VAL A 113 -7.99 11.31 27.66
N GLU A 114 -6.95 12.12 27.86
CA GLU A 114 -7.01 13.32 28.71
C GLU A 114 -7.57 14.52 27.93
N TYR A 115 -8.71 15.04 28.37
CA TYR A 115 -9.33 16.20 27.74
C TYR A 115 -8.65 17.49 28.19
N LEU A 116 -7.85 18.08 27.31
CA LEU A 116 -7.15 19.35 27.56
C LEU A 116 -8.09 20.58 27.56
N ALA A 117 -9.33 20.43 27.07
CA ALA A 117 -10.37 21.44 27.11
C ALA A 117 -11.76 20.80 27.22
N LYS A 118 -12.63 21.35 28.07
CA LYS A 118 -14.02 20.90 28.28
C LYS A 118 -14.97 21.72 27.40
N GLY A 119 -15.70 21.10 26.47
CA GLY A 119 -16.64 21.77 25.57
C GLY A 119 -16.85 21.05 24.23
N ASP A 120 -17.35 21.76 23.23
CA ASP A 120 -17.71 21.23 21.89
C ASP A 120 -16.60 20.42 21.19
N LEU A 121 -15.34 20.63 21.56
CA LEU A 121 -14.18 19.88 21.09
C LEU A 121 -14.24 18.38 21.47
N GLU A 122 -14.83 18.06 22.62
CA GLU A 122 -15.01 16.67 23.07
C GLU A 122 -16.01 15.92 22.18
N LEU A 123 -17.12 16.57 21.81
CA LEU A 123 -18.11 16.01 20.91
C LEU A 123 -17.51 15.79 19.51
N LEU A 124 -16.70 16.75 19.05
CA LEU A 124 -15.98 16.69 17.79
C LEU A 124 -15.01 15.50 17.73
N LEU A 125 -14.21 15.27 18.76
CA LEU A 125 -13.26 14.13 18.77
C LEU A 125 -13.96 12.76 18.78
N LYS A 126 -15.06 12.64 19.52
CA LYS A 126 -15.89 11.41 19.54
C LYS A 126 -16.54 11.12 18.19
N GLN A 127 -16.83 12.14 17.40
CA GLN A 127 -17.59 12.02 16.15
C GLN A 127 -16.71 11.82 14.92
N PHE A 128 -15.41 12.15 15.00
CA PHE A 128 -14.50 12.16 13.84
C PHE A 128 -13.30 11.23 13.95
N GLY A 129 -13.11 10.48 15.06
CA GLY A 129 -11.93 9.62 15.25
C GLY A 129 -10.61 10.41 15.14
N LYS A 130 -9.45 9.73 15.15
CA LYS A 130 -8.16 10.39 14.93
C LYS A 130 -7.45 9.78 13.74
N MET A 131 -7.03 10.65 12.83
CA MET A 131 -6.20 10.32 11.69
C MET A 131 -4.73 10.45 12.08
N VAL A 132 -3.94 9.39 11.92
CA VAL A 132 -2.50 9.40 12.20
C VAL A 132 -1.74 9.07 10.92
N LEU A 133 -0.63 9.78 10.68
CA LEU A 133 0.30 9.45 9.60
C LEU A 133 1.15 8.26 10.06
N GLY A 134 1.23 7.20 9.26
CA GLY A 134 2.08 6.06 9.57
C GLY A 134 3.56 6.47 9.66
N GLU A 135 4.22 6.09 10.76
CA GLU A 135 5.68 6.27 10.98
C GLU A 135 6.53 5.26 10.22
#